data_AF-A0ABD3SBZ7-F1
#
_entry.id   AF-A0ABD3SBZ7-F1
#
_cell.length_a   1.000
_cell.length_b   1.000
_cell.length_c   1.000
_cell.angle_alpha   90.00
_cell.angle_beta   90.00
_cell.angle_gamma   90.00
#
_symmetry.space_group_name_H-M   'P 1'
#
loop_
_entity.id
_entity.type
_entity.pdbx_description
1 polymer ?
#
loop_
_entity_poly.entity_id
_entity_poly.type
_entity_poly.pdbx_seq_one_letter_code
_entity_poly.pdbx_strand_id
1 'polypeptide(L)'
;MLRTTSSALARFARRQLSVNITASAAAAALPPPSSPPSYCGCGNGCGCRSKLSAGSVAPFSPPQQQIRSMTILSKESKEEFKKENYSSRMAAKGQPVSPHVTIYAFPACALSSITTRITGCALSFGSAGLGMVEILGGNGAALDLMSTLGSANLAFASCAKFVVAFPLVYHSLGGIRHLIWDNNPEMLSNVDVEKASYVLVGTSLLLSGAAVFV
;
A
#
# COMPACT_ATOMS: atom_id res chain seq x y z
N MET A 1 12.56 -42.99 -0.33
CA MET A 1 12.37 -41.63 -0.89
C MET A 1 12.07 -40.60 0.22
N LEU A 2 12.97 -40.38 1.20
CA LEU A 2 12.69 -39.48 2.36
C LEU A 2 13.83 -38.51 2.71
N ARG A 3 14.86 -38.34 1.87
CA ARG A 3 16.04 -37.51 2.19
C ARG A 3 16.09 -36.13 1.53
N THR A 4 15.13 -35.76 0.68
CA THR A 4 15.21 -34.52 -0.12
C THR A 4 14.50 -33.30 0.50
N THR A 5 13.49 -33.51 1.34
CA THR A 5 12.64 -32.44 1.91
C THR A 5 13.32 -31.61 3.00
N SER A 6 14.24 -32.20 3.77
CA SER A 6 14.96 -31.50 4.86
C SER A 6 15.88 -30.37 4.35
N SER A 7 16.48 -30.56 3.16
CA SER A 7 17.42 -29.59 2.58
C SER A 7 16.75 -28.32 2.05
N ALA A 8 15.46 -28.38 1.68
CA ALA A 8 14.73 -27.24 1.12
C ALA A 8 14.24 -26.30 2.24
N LEU A 9 13.71 -26.86 3.33
CA LEU A 9 13.31 -26.13 4.54
C LEU A 9 14.51 -25.45 5.21
N ALA A 10 15.65 -26.13 5.31
CA ALA A 10 16.87 -25.55 5.87
C ALA A 10 17.48 -24.42 5.01
N ARG A 11 17.18 -24.40 3.70
CA ARG A 11 17.57 -23.31 2.79
C ARG A 11 16.60 -22.13 2.85
N PHE A 12 15.30 -22.39 3.00
CA PHE A 12 14.29 -21.34 3.18
C PHE A 12 14.49 -20.60 4.52
N ALA A 13 14.71 -21.33 5.62
CA ALA A 13 14.94 -20.74 6.94
C ALA A 13 16.20 -19.85 6.99
N ARG A 14 17.31 -20.28 6.36
CA ARG A 14 18.54 -19.47 6.26
C ARG A 14 18.36 -18.19 5.44
N ARG A 15 17.48 -18.22 4.43
CA ARG A 15 17.17 -17.06 3.59
C ARG A 15 16.28 -16.04 4.31
N GLN A 16 15.38 -16.50 5.18
CA GLN A 16 14.55 -15.61 5.99
C GLN A 16 15.36 -14.92 7.11
N LEU A 17 16.27 -15.64 7.75
CA LEU A 17 17.09 -15.07 8.84
C LEU A 17 18.07 -13.99 8.35
N SER A 18 18.59 -14.12 7.13
CA SER A 18 19.51 -13.14 6.52
C SER A 18 18.81 -11.84 6.07
N VAL A 19 17.52 -11.89 5.76
CA VAL A 19 16.73 -10.68 5.43
C VAL A 19 16.41 -9.86 6.69
N ASN A 20 16.13 -10.50 7.82
CA ASN A 20 15.81 -9.76 9.05
C ASN A 20 17.02 -9.03 9.68
N ILE A 21 18.23 -9.59 9.58
CA ILE A 21 19.43 -8.94 10.16
C ILE A 21 19.82 -7.67 9.38
N THR A 22 19.58 -7.64 8.07
CA THR A 22 19.88 -6.46 7.23
C THR A 22 18.82 -5.36 7.37
N ALA A 23 17.57 -5.70 7.70
CA ALA A 23 16.51 -4.72 7.90
C ALA A 23 16.69 -3.88 9.18
N SER A 24 17.26 -4.45 10.25
CA SER A 24 17.38 -3.75 11.54
C SER A 24 18.52 -2.72 11.60
N ALA A 25 19.49 -2.78 10.68
CA ALA A 25 20.65 -1.88 10.70
C ALA A 25 20.43 -0.54 9.96
N ALA A 26 19.38 -0.43 9.14
CA ALA A 26 19.13 0.75 8.30
C ALA A 26 18.36 1.89 8.99
N ALA A 27 17.89 1.69 10.22
CA ALA A 27 16.99 2.63 10.91
C ALA A 27 17.70 3.75 11.70
N ALA A 28 19.03 3.77 11.80
CA ALA A 28 19.75 4.59 12.78
C ALA A 28 20.47 5.85 12.24
N ALA A 29 20.29 6.26 10.97
CA ALA A 29 21.12 7.31 10.38
C ALA A 29 20.36 8.34 9.50
N LEU A 30 19.22 8.87 9.96
CA LEU A 30 18.57 10.00 9.29
C LEU A 30 18.84 11.31 10.06
N PRO A 31 19.43 12.34 9.42
CA PRO A 31 19.52 13.68 10.00
C PRO A 31 18.14 14.35 10.09
N PRO A 32 17.93 15.29 11.03
CA PRO A 32 16.64 15.97 11.20
C PRO A 32 16.27 16.81 9.97
N PRO A 33 14.96 16.99 9.69
CA PRO A 33 14.50 17.71 8.50
C PRO A 33 14.84 19.20 8.60
N SER A 34 15.61 19.69 7.64
CA SER A 34 15.70 21.12 7.34
C SER A 34 14.40 21.58 6.66
N SER A 35 13.86 22.69 7.18
CA SER A 35 12.76 23.57 6.73
C SER A 35 11.92 23.20 5.48
N PRO A 36 10.60 23.44 5.51
CA PRO A 36 9.71 23.14 4.39
C PRO A 36 10.06 23.96 3.13
N PRO A 37 9.93 23.38 1.92
CA PRO A 37 10.09 24.13 0.68
C PRO A 37 8.92 25.11 0.51
N SER A 38 9.25 26.38 0.28
CA SER A 38 8.31 27.38 -0.23
C SER A 38 7.71 26.89 -1.55
N TYR A 39 6.45 26.47 -1.52
CA TYR A 39 5.68 26.23 -2.73
C TYR A 39 5.50 27.56 -3.45
N CYS A 40 6.24 27.78 -4.53
CA CYS A 40 5.89 28.80 -5.52
C CYS A 40 4.59 28.36 -6.19
N GLY A 41 3.46 28.88 -5.69
CA GLY A 41 2.17 28.75 -6.32
C GLY A 41 2.21 29.42 -7.70
N CYS A 42 2.07 28.62 -8.75
CA CYS A 42 1.74 29.12 -10.08
C CYS A 42 0.24 29.44 -10.07
N GLY A 43 -0.11 30.63 -9.59
CA GLY A 43 -1.45 31.17 -9.64
C GLY A 43 -1.77 31.70 -11.04
N ASN A 44 -2.89 31.24 -11.60
CA ASN A 44 -3.49 31.74 -12.83
C ASN A 44 -3.56 33.28 -12.83
N GLY A 45 -3.07 33.93 -13.91
CA GLY A 45 -3.34 35.35 -14.13
C GLY A 45 -2.21 36.10 -14.82
N CYS A 46 -2.06 35.90 -16.12
CA CYS A 46 -1.52 36.93 -17.00
C CYS A 46 -2.32 38.23 -16.77
N GLY A 47 -1.67 39.32 -16.34
CA GLY A 47 -2.37 40.58 -16.10
C GLY A 47 -1.58 41.65 -15.37
N CYS A 48 -0.36 41.97 -15.81
CA CYS A 48 0.35 43.16 -15.36
C CYS A 48 -0.40 44.43 -15.81
N ARG A 49 -1.13 45.09 -14.90
CA ARG A 49 -1.66 46.45 -15.10
C ARG A 49 -0.99 47.43 -14.13
N SER A 50 0.03 48.08 -14.65
CA SER A 50 0.56 49.42 -14.33
C SER A 50 0.11 50.09 -13.02
N LYS A 51 1.04 50.21 -12.06
CA LYS A 51 1.25 51.48 -11.34
C LYS A 51 2.71 51.91 -11.56
N LEU A 52 2.89 52.95 -12.36
CA LEU A 52 4.15 53.68 -12.47
C LEU A 52 4.40 54.38 -11.13
N SER A 53 5.49 54.02 -10.45
CA SER A 53 6.15 54.88 -9.48
C SER A 53 7.60 55.00 -9.92
N ALA A 54 8.03 56.24 -10.14
CA ALA A 54 9.36 56.59 -10.57
C ALA A 54 10.39 56.16 -9.51
N GLY A 55 11.29 55.27 -9.88
CA GLY A 55 12.38 54.81 -9.04
C GLY A 55 13.47 54.18 -9.89
N SER A 56 14.63 54.86 -9.93
CA SER A 56 15.96 54.39 -10.35
C SER A 56 16.05 53.18 -11.29
N VAL A 57 16.41 53.42 -12.55
CA VAL A 57 16.78 52.38 -13.51
C VAL A 57 18.09 51.73 -13.02
N ALA A 58 17.98 50.59 -12.34
CA ALA A 58 19.12 49.71 -12.13
C ALA A 58 19.63 49.24 -13.51
N PRO A 59 20.96 49.21 -13.76
CA PRO A 59 21.49 48.74 -15.03
C PRO A 59 21.05 47.29 -15.27
N PHE A 60 20.44 47.06 -16.44
CA PHE A 60 20.04 45.75 -16.92
C PHE A 60 21.26 44.84 -16.96
N SER A 61 21.35 43.93 -15.99
CA SER A 61 22.32 42.84 -16.03
C SER A 61 21.83 41.87 -17.11
N PRO A 62 22.63 41.55 -18.16
CA PRO A 62 22.19 40.59 -19.16
C PRO A 62 21.85 39.27 -18.47
N PRO A 63 20.79 38.56 -18.89
CA PRO A 63 20.50 37.23 -18.36
C PRO A 63 21.77 36.40 -18.58
N GLN A 64 22.41 36.00 -17.48
CA GLN A 64 23.51 35.06 -17.52
C GLN A 64 22.94 33.79 -18.14
N GLN A 65 23.14 33.61 -19.46
CA GLN A 65 22.89 32.35 -20.15
C GLN A 65 23.86 31.36 -19.53
N GLN A 66 23.40 30.69 -18.49
CA GLN A 66 24.09 29.56 -17.92
C GLN A 66 23.97 28.46 -18.97
N ILE A 67 24.92 28.45 -19.92
CA ILE A 67 25.11 27.35 -20.86
C ILE A 67 25.32 26.13 -19.99
N ARG A 68 24.28 25.31 -19.84
CA ARG A 68 24.42 24.01 -19.19
C ARG A 68 25.37 23.25 -20.08
N SER A 69 26.61 23.07 -19.60
CA SER A 69 27.55 22.20 -20.27
C SER A 69 26.87 20.84 -20.39
N MET A 70 26.54 20.46 -21.62
CA MET A 70 26.11 19.10 -21.88
C MET A 70 27.34 18.25 -21.65
N THR A 71 27.45 17.69 -20.45
CA THR A 71 28.53 16.76 -20.13
C THR A 71 28.38 15.59 -21.11
N ILE A 72 29.32 15.47 -22.05
CA ILE A 72 29.41 14.29 -22.90
C ILE A 72 29.66 13.12 -21.96
N LEU A 73 28.66 12.26 -21.82
CA LEU A 73 28.70 11.11 -20.93
C LEU A 73 29.81 10.17 -21.40
N SER A 74 30.95 10.21 -20.72
CA SER A 74 32.09 9.34 -21.03
C SER A 74 31.65 7.88 -20.86
N LYS A 75 32.22 6.96 -21.65
CA LYS A 75 31.87 5.54 -21.57
C LYS A 75 32.04 4.98 -20.15
N GLU A 76 33.04 5.46 -19.42
CA GLU A 76 33.29 5.09 -18.03
C GLU A 76 32.16 5.53 -17.09
N SER A 77 31.67 6.78 -17.22
CA SER A 77 30.52 7.26 -16.43
C SER A 77 29.23 6.50 -16.72
N LYS A 78 29.06 5.94 -17.94
CA LYS A 78 27.94 5.04 -18.26
C LYS A 78 28.03 3.71 -17.53
N GLU A 79 29.22 3.12 -17.47
CA GLU A 79 29.41 1.83 -16.79
C GLU A 79 29.22 1.97 -15.28
N GLU A 80 29.67 3.07 -14.68
CA GLU A 80 29.40 3.38 -13.26
C GLU A 80 27.91 3.64 -13.01
N PHE A 81 27.27 4.42 -13.90
CA PHE A 81 25.83 4.68 -13.86
C PHE A 81 24.98 3.39 -13.99
N LYS A 82 25.49 2.35 -14.64
CA LYS A 82 24.82 1.05 -14.79
C LYS A 82 25.01 0.15 -13.55
N LYS A 83 26.10 0.32 -12.80
CA LYS A 83 26.36 -0.42 -11.55
C LYS A 83 25.57 0.11 -10.36
N GLU A 84 25.35 1.42 -10.30
CA GLU A 84 24.63 2.08 -9.23
C GLU A 84 23.13 1.74 -9.22
N ASN A 85 22.58 1.52 -8.02
CA ASN A 85 21.16 1.20 -7.85
C ASN A 85 20.30 2.37 -8.36
N TYR A 86 19.22 2.09 -9.09
CA TYR A 86 18.34 3.14 -9.63
C TYR A 86 17.80 4.05 -8.52
N SER A 87 17.38 3.46 -7.40
CA SER A 87 16.79 4.20 -6.29
C SER A 87 17.78 5.17 -5.62
N SER A 88 19.05 4.76 -5.41
CA SER A 88 20.08 5.64 -4.83
C SER A 88 20.40 6.81 -5.76
N ARG A 89 20.48 6.56 -7.07
CA ARG A 89 20.70 7.61 -8.08
C ARG A 89 19.57 8.62 -8.15
N MET A 90 18.32 8.16 -8.09
CA MET A 90 17.15 9.03 -8.14
C MET A 90 17.01 9.85 -6.86
N ALA A 91 17.30 9.25 -5.69
CA ALA A 91 17.37 9.95 -4.41
C ALA A 91 18.47 11.02 -4.39
N ALA A 92 19.67 10.70 -4.90
CA ALA A 92 20.77 11.65 -5.02
C ALA A 92 20.45 12.85 -5.96
N LYS A 93 19.58 12.63 -6.95
CA LYS A 93 19.10 13.69 -7.85
C LYS A 93 17.98 14.56 -7.26
N GLY A 94 17.41 14.19 -6.11
CA GLY A 94 16.30 14.90 -5.48
C GLY A 94 15.05 15.00 -6.37
N GLN A 95 14.85 14.05 -7.28
CA GLN A 95 13.71 14.08 -8.21
C GLN A 95 12.42 13.72 -7.47
N PRO A 96 11.38 14.57 -7.52
CA PRO A 96 10.12 14.25 -6.87
C PRO A 96 9.43 13.08 -7.59
N VAL A 97 8.79 12.21 -6.82
CA VAL A 97 7.94 11.15 -7.36
C VAL A 97 6.62 11.77 -7.82
N SER A 98 6.17 11.41 -9.01
CA SER A 98 4.87 11.88 -9.50
C SER A 98 3.73 11.41 -8.57
N PRO A 99 2.70 12.25 -8.37
CA PRO A 99 1.53 11.82 -7.62
C PRO A 99 0.89 10.62 -8.32
N HIS A 100 0.53 9.57 -7.56
CA HIS A 100 -0.01 8.32 -8.13
C HIS A 100 -1.34 7.94 -7.48
N VAL A 101 -1.39 7.72 -6.15
CA VAL A 101 -2.65 7.38 -5.47
C VAL A 101 -3.65 8.54 -5.50
N THR A 102 -3.17 9.78 -5.41
CA THR A 102 -4.03 10.96 -5.26
C THR A 102 -4.73 11.42 -6.54
N ILE A 103 -4.19 11.04 -7.72
CA ILE A 103 -4.73 11.47 -9.02
C ILE A 103 -5.39 10.32 -9.80
N TYR A 104 -5.25 9.08 -9.34
CA TYR A 104 -5.74 7.92 -10.06
C TYR A 104 -7.23 7.67 -9.79
N ALA A 105 -8.03 7.54 -10.85
CA ALA A 105 -9.43 7.15 -10.74
C ALA A 105 -9.54 5.64 -10.52
N PHE A 106 -9.98 5.22 -9.33
CA PHE A 106 -10.04 3.81 -8.96
C PHE A 106 -11.22 3.08 -9.66
N PRO A 107 -10.95 2.07 -10.52
CA PRO A 107 -12.00 1.19 -11.01
C PRO A 107 -12.49 0.26 -9.90
N ALA A 108 -13.73 -0.25 -10.03
CA ALA A 108 -14.32 -1.19 -9.07
C ALA A 108 -13.44 -2.43 -8.82
N CYS A 109 -12.73 -2.90 -9.86
CA CYS A 109 -11.75 -3.98 -9.74
C CYS A 109 -10.62 -3.65 -8.74
N ALA A 110 -10.03 -2.46 -8.82
CA ALA A 110 -8.95 -2.04 -7.92
C ALA A 110 -9.42 -1.97 -6.46
N LEU A 111 -10.60 -1.39 -6.23
CA LEU A 111 -11.22 -1.35 -4.90
C LEU A 111 -11.50 -2.77 -4.36
N SER A 112 -11.96 -3.69 -5.22
CA SER A 112 -12.20 -5.07 -4.83
C SER A 112 -10.91 -5.78 -4.38
N SER A 113 -9.78 -5.50 -5.03
CA SER A 113 -8.47 -6.07 -4.67
C SER A 113 -7.95 -5.50 -3.34
N ILE A 114 -8.06 -4.18 -3.15
CA ILE A 114 -7.66 -3.52 -1.90
C ILE A 114 -8.47 -4.07 -0.72
N THR A 115 -9.79 -4.18 -0.89
CA THR A 115 -10.67 -4.73 0.14
C THR A 115 -10.33 -6.18 0.49
N THR A 116 -10.00 -7.04 -0.49
CA THR A 116 -9.58 -8.43 -0.20
C THR A 116 -8.29 -8.48 0.63
N ARG A 117 -7.36 -7.53 0.41
CA ARG A 117 -6.14 -7.40 1.23
C ARG A 117 -6.47 -6.93 2.64
N ILE A 118 -7.32 -5.91 2.78
CA ILE A 118 -7.74 -5.38 4.07
C ILE A 118 -8.47 -6.46 4.89
N THR A 119 -9.39 -7.20 4.28
CA THR A 119 -10.11 -8.28 4.98
C THR A 119 -9.17 -9.41 5.40
N GLY A 120 -8.17 -9.75 4.58
CA GLY A 120 -7.13 -10.72 4.95
C GLY A 120 -6.27 -10.27 6.13
N CYS A 121 -5.84 -9.00 6.14
CA CYS A 121 -5.14 -8.42 7.28
C CYS A 121 -6.02 -8.43 8.53
N ALA A 122 -7.27 -7.98 8.41
CA ALA A 122 -8.23 -7.96 9.53
C ALA A 122 -8.44 -9.35 10.13
N LEU A 123 -8.60 -10.39 9.30
CA LEU A 123 -8.74 -11.77 9.76
C LEU A 123 -7.47 -12.29 10.44
N SER A 124 -6.29 -11.93 9.92
CA SER A 124 -5.00 -12.31 10.51
C SER A 124 -4.81 -11.67 11.89
N PHE A 125 -5.06 -10.36 12.00
CA PHE A 125 -5.01 -9.65 13.28
C PHE A 125 -6.10 -10.13 14.25
N GLY A 126 -7.30 -10.44 13.75
CA GLY A 126 -8.39 -10.98 14.56
C GLY A 126 -8.03 -12.33 15.17
N SER A 127 -7.53 -13.26 14.35
CA SER A 127 -7.10 -14.59 14.83
C SER A 127 -5.91 -14.51 15.79
N ALA A 128 -4.92 -13.67 15.50
CA ALA A 128 -3.78 -13.44 16.38
C ALA A 128 -4.19 -12.78 17.70
N GLY A 129 -5.12 -11.81 17.65
CA GLY A 129 -5.66 -11.13 18.83
C GLY A 129 -6.41 -12.08 19.75
N LEU A 130 -7.27 -12.94 19.20
CA LEU A 130 -7.95 -13.99 19.98
C LEU A 130 -6.96 -14.97 20.62
N GLY A 131 -5.92 -15.38 19.88
CA GLY A 131 -4.85 -16.20 20.43
C GLY A 131 -4.07 -15.51 21.57
N MET A 132 -3.82 -14.20 21.43
CA MET A 132 -3.13 -13.42 22.46
C MET A 132 -3.98 -13.26 23.73
N VAL A 133 -5.30 -13.05 23.58
CA VAL A 133 -6.23 -12.97 24.71
C VAL A 133 -6.24 -14.28 25.51
N GLU A 134 -6.23 -15.43 24.83
CA GLU A 134 -6.20 -16.73 25.51
C GLU A 134 -4.87 -16.95 26.25
N ILE A 135 -3.74 -16.57 25.64
CA ILE A 135 -2.41 -16.70 26.26
C ILE A 135 -2.28 -15.81 27.51
N LEU A 136 -2.83 -14.60 27.48
CA LEU A 136 -2.72 -13.64 28.59
C LEU A 136 -3.80 -13.83 29.67
N GLY A 137 -5.02 -14.16 29.27
CA GLY A 137 -6.19 -14.27 30.15
C GLY A 137 -6.37 -15.66 30.76
N GLY A 138 -5.65 -16.67 30.27
CA GLY A 138 -5.79 -18.05 30.71
C GLY A 138 -6.95 -18.78 30.05
N ASN A 139 -7.16 -20.04 30.45
CA ASN A 139 -8.07 -20.96 29.78
C ASN A 139 -9.53 -20.49 29.87
N GLY A 140 -10.11 -20.10 28.73
CA GLY A 140 -11.51 -19.65 28.61
C GLY A 140 -11.70 -18.13 28.55
N ALA A 141 -10.64 -17.33 28.62
CA ALA A 141 -10.75 -15.87 28.54
C ALA A 141 -11.30 -15.39 27.19
N ALA A 142 -10.93 -16.04 26.08
CA ALA A 142 -11.50 -15.72 24.78
C ALA A 142 -13.00 -16.05 24.69
N LEU A 143 -13.44 -17.15 25.32
CA LEU A 143 -14.85 -17.54 25.37
C LEU A 143 -15.68 -16.56 26.20
N ASP A 144 -15.16 -16.12 27.34
CA ASP A 144 -15.83 -15.15 28.21
C ASP A 144 -15.98 -13.79 27.52
N LEU A 145 -14.95 -13.36 26.78
CA LEU A 145 -15.00 -12.16 25.94
C LEU A 145 -16.09 -12.28 24.86
N MET A 146 -16.18 -13.41 24.17
CA MET A 146 -17.23 -13.64 23.17
C MET A 146 -18.63 -13.69 23.80
N SER A 147 -18.77 -14.32 24.97
CA SER A 147 -20.03 -14.40 25.72
C SER A 147 -20.52 -13.03 26.17
N THR A 148 -19.59 -12.19 26.67
CA THR A 148 -19.87 -10.82 27.09
C THR A 148 -20.32 -9.96 25.91
N LEU A 149 -19.66 -10.08 24.76
CA LEU A 149 -20.05 -9.37 23.53
C LEU A 149 -21.41 -9.83 22.99
N GLY A 150 -21.71 -11.13 23.11
CA GLY A 150 -23.00 -11.71 22.71
C GLY A 150 -24.16 -11.33 23.63
N SER A 151 -23.88 -11.05 24.91
CA SER A 151 -24.87 -10.64 25.92
C SER A 151 -25.21 -9.16 25.88
N ALA A 152 -24.51 -8.38 25.05
CA ALA A 152 -24.80 -6.96 24.83
C ALA A 152 -26.14 -6.75 24.09
N ASN A 153 -26.52 -5.49 23.88
CA ASN A 153 -27.72 -5.14 23.13
C ASN A 153 -27.74 -5.85 21.75
N LEU A 154 -28.92 -6.30 21.32
CA LEU A 154 -29.12 -7.07 20.08
C LEU A 154 -28.49 -6.41 18.86
N ALA A 155 -28.56 -5.07 18.77
CA ALA A 155 -27.91 -4.33 17.70
C ALA A 155 -26.38 -4.47 17.72
N PHE A 156 -25.77 -4.41 18.91
CA PHE A 156 -24.32 -4.53 19.07
C PHE A 156 -23.85 -5.97 18.82
N ALA A 157 -24.56 -6.96 19.35
CA ALA A 157 -24.26 -8.37 19.11
C ALA A 157 -24.36 -8.73 17.61
N SER A 158 -25.37 -8.21 16.91
CA SER A 158 -25.54 -8.41 15.46
C SER A 158 -24.42 -7.75 14.66
N CYS A 159 -24.02 -6.52 15.02
CA CYS A 159 -22.89 -5.85 14.41
C CYS A 159 -21.58 -6.60 14.64
N ALA A 160 -21.34 -7.12 15.85
CA ALA A 160 -20.15 -7.90 16.17
C ALA A 160 -20.07 -9.17 15.31
N LYS A 161 -21.18 -9.91 15.17
CA LYS A 161 -21.28 -11.06 14.25
C LYS A 161 -20.97 -10.66 12.80
N PHE A 162 -21.53 -9.55 12.33
CA PHE A 162 -21.32 -9.08 10.96
C PHE A 162 -19.86 -8.69 10.69
N VAL A 163 -19.21 -8.00 11.63
CA VAL A 163 -17.80 -7.57 11.51
C VAL A 163 -16.85 -8.75 11.38
N VAL A 164 -17.18 -9.92 11.96
CA VAL A 164 -16.39 -11.15 11.80
C VAL A 164 -16.80 -11.92 10.54
N ALA A 165 -18.10 -12.03 10.26
CA ALA A 165 -18.62 -12.78 9.13
C ALA A 165 -18.28 -12.15 7.77
N PHE A 166 -18.33 -10.82 7.65
CA PHE A 166 -18.06 -10.09 6.41
C PHE A 166 -16.63 -10.29 5.87
N PRO A 167 -15.55 -9.99 6.63
CA PRO A 167 -14.20 -10.17 6.12
C PRO A 167 -13.89 -11.64 5.83
N LEU A 168 -14.43 -12.59 6.60
CA LEU A 168 -14.26 -14.01 6.35
C LEU A 168 -14.84 -14.41 4.99
N VAL A 169 -16.12 -14.12 4.75
CA VAL A 169 -16.80 -14.44 3.49
C VAL A 169 -16.17 -13.71 2.32
N TYR A 170 -15.95 -12.40 2.45
CA TYR A 170 -15.38 -11.57 1.37
C TYR A 170 -13.98 -12.05 0.98
N HIS A 171 -13.13 -12.37 1.95
CA HIS A 171 -11.78 -12.85 1.69
C HIS A 171 -11.78 -14.23 1.03
N SER A 172 -12.63 -15.17 1.49
CA SER A 172 -12.74 -16.49 0.89
C SER A 172 -13.23 -16.44 -0.56
N LEU A 173 -14.30 -15.70 -0.84
CA LEU A 173 -14.81 -15.53 -2.21
C LEU A 173 -13.83 -14.78 -3.11
N GLY A 174 -13.16 -13.76 -2.57
CA GLY A 174 -12.09 -13.03 -3.29
C GLY A 174 -10.92 -13.94 -3.63
N GLY A 175 -10.52 -14.82 -2.71
CA GLY A 175 -9.51 -15.85 -2.92
C GLY A 175 -9.90 -16.83 -4.03
N ILE A 176 -11.14 -17.34 -4.01
CA ILE A 176 -11.66 -18.22 -5.08
C ILE A 176 -11.60 -17.51 -6.44
N ARG A 177 -12.04 -16.25 -6.51
CA ARG A 177 -11.96 -15.45 -7.74
C ARG A 177 -10.53 -15.32 -8.26
N HIS A 178 -9.56 -15.07 -7.38
CA HIS A 178 -8.15 -15.00 -7.75
C HIS A 178 -7.63 -16.35 -8.26
N LEU A 179 -7.99 -17.46 -7.61
CA LEU A 179 -7.63 -18.80 -8.07
C LEU A 179 -8.26 -19.12 -9.44
N ILE A 180 -9.48 -18.67 -9.72
CA ILE A 180 -10.11 -18.83 -11.04
C ILE A 180 -9.33 -18.06 -12.10
N TRP A 181 -8.90 -16.82 -11.81
CA TRP A 181 -8.10 -16.02 -12.72
C TRP A 181 -6.70 -16.58 -12.97
N ASP A 182 -6.10 -17.24 -11.97
CA ASP A 182 -4.81 -17.92 -12.13
C ASP A 182 -4.92 -19.16 -13.04
N ASN A 183 -6.07 -19.85 -13.02
CA ASN A 183 -6.30 -21.05 -13.83
C ASN A 183 -6.87 -20.77 -15.23
N ASN A 184 -7.62 -19.67 -15.40
CA ASN A 184 -8.34 -19.32 -16.63
C ASN A 184 -8.04 -17.85 -17.03
N PRO A 185 -6.87 -17.57 -17.66
CA PRO A 185 -6.47 -16.22 -18.04
C PRO A 185 -7.38 -15.60 -19.11
N GLU A 186 -8.14 -16.41 -19.85
CA GLU A 186 -9.11 -15.95 -20.84
C GLU A 186 -10.28 -15.15 -20.24
N MET A 187 -10.56 -15.32 -18.94
CA MET A 187 -11.63 -14.60 -18.23
C MET A 187 -11.22 -13.19 -17.77
N LEU A 188 -9.98 -12.74 -18.03
CA LEU A 188 -9.47 -11.41 -17.66
C LEU A 188 -9.87 -10.32 -18.65
N SER A 189 -11.15 -10.29 -19.07
CA SER A 189 -11.70 -9.18 -19.83
C SER A 189 -12.16 -8.06 -18.88
N ASN A 190 -12.04 -6.78 -19.29
CA ASN A 190 -12.45 -5.66 -18.45
C ASN A 190 -13.92 -5.76 -18.01
N VAL A 191 -14.78 -6.27 -18.90
CA VAL A 191 -16.22 -6.43 -18.65
C VAL A 191 -16.48 -7.55 -17.63
N ASP A 192 -15.79 -8.67 -17.74
CA ASP A 192 -15.99 -9.81 -16.84
C ASP A 192 -15.39 -9.56 -15.45
N VAL A 193 -14.24 -8.88 -15.40
CA VAL A 193 -13.58 -8.48 -14.16
C VAL A 193 -14.43 -7.48 -13.36
N GLU A 194 -15.08 -6.54 -14.05
CA GLU A 194 -15.99 -5.58 -13.42
C GLU A 194 -17.26 -6.27 -12.88
N LYS A 195 -17.90 -7.13 -13.68
CA LYS A 195 -19.05 -7.95 -13.22
C LYS A 195 -18.69 -8.83 -12.03
N ALA A 196 -17.55 -9.52 -12.09
CA ALA A 196 -17.07 -10.36 -11.00
C ALA A 196 -16.83 -9.56 -9.71
N SER A 197 -16.43 -8.28 -9.83
CA SER A 197 -16.27 -7.38 -8.67
C SER A 197 -17.61 -7.03 -8.03
N TYR A 198 -18.64 -6.72 -8.83
CA TYR A 198 -19.98 -6.47 -8.31
C TYR A 198 -20.62 -7.73 -7.70
N VAL A 199 -20.47 -8.88 -8.36
CA VAL A 199 -20.95 -10.17 -7.85
C VAL A 199 -20.27 -10.51 -6.52
N LEU A 200 -18.96 -10.28 -6.39
CA LEU A 200 -18.22 -10.51 -5.16
C LEU A 200 -18.77 -9.67 -3.99
N VAL A 201 -18.95 -8.37 -4.20
CA VAL A 201 -19.50 -7.46 -3.17
C VAL A 201 -20.95 -7.81 -2.83
N GLY A 202 -21.79 -8.11 -3.84
CA GLY A 202 -23.19 -8.48 -3.62
C GLY A 202 -23.34 -9.80 -2.86
N THR A 203 -22.65 -10.86 -3.31
CA THR A 203 -22.74 -12.20 -2.70
C THR A 203 -22.17 -12.22 -1.28
N SER A 204 -21.09 -11.49 -1.03
CA SER A 204 -20.53 -11.38 0.31
C SER A 204 -21.48 -10.65 1.28
N LEU A 205 -22.06 -9.52 0.88
CA LEU A 205 -23.04 -8.81 1.71
C LEU A 205 -24.26 -9.67 2.04
N LEU A 206 -24.79 -10.40 1.05
CA LEU A 206 -25.93 -11.29 1.25
C LEU A 206 -25.60 -12.45 2.19
N LEU A 207 -24.48 -13.13 1.97
CA LEU A 207 -24.10 -14.29 2.78
C LEU A 207 -23.71 -13.88 4.20
N SER A 208 -23.01 -12.76 4.38
CA SER A 208 -22.69 -12.23 5.70
C SER A 208 -23.93 -11.69 6.42
N GLY A 209 -24.89 -11.11 5.70
CA GLY A 209 -26.19 -10.74 6.26
C GLY A 209 -26.96 -11.96 6.76
N ALA A 210 -26.99 -13.04 5.99
CA ALA A 210 -27.60 -14.30 6.42
C ALA A 210 -26.90 -14.90 7.66
N ALA A 211 -25.56 -14.81 7.72
CA ALA A 211 -24.78 -15.32 8.86
C ALA A 211 -25.04 -14.59 10.18
N VAL A 212 -25.58 -13.36 10.16
CA VAL A 212 -25.94 -12.63 11.39
C VAL A 212 -27.18 -13.23 12.08
N PHE A 213 -28.10 -13.79 11.29
CA PHE A 213 -29.34 -14.38 11.78
C PHE A 213 -29.17 -15.82 12.28
N VAL A 214 -28.02 -16.44 12.00
CA VAL A 214 -27.59 -17.73 12.55
C VAL A 214 -26.91 -17.52 13.92
#